data_AF-A0A0N0ITP7-F1
#
_entry.id   AF-A0A0N0ITP7-F1
#
_cell.length_a   1.000
_cell.length_b   1.000
_cell.length_c   1.000
_cell.angle_alpha   90.00
_cell.angle_beta   90.00
_cell.angle_gamma   90.00
#
_symmetry.space_group_name_H-M   'P 1'
#
loop_
_entity.id
_entity.type
_entity.pdbx_description
1 polymer ?
#
loop_
_entity_poly.entity_id
_entity_poly.type
_entity_poly.pdbx_seq_one_letter_code
_entity_poly.pdbx_strand_id
1 'polypeptide(L)'
;MKLLKKKYYYLFYKIYRFIESISESNGGKFWSDWKASLVLDCLIYFLLISLFIYYNIFINPYANLDESNIDIFVVVVIVALFNYFVFHHRDQWKKIVVEYDKLAKKKNKIGSWIVIGVITMIIVNLIYAFYLMSQIDWSKYR
;
A
#
# COMPACT_ATOMS: atom_id res chain seq x y z
N MET A 1 4.65 -19.71 9.70
CA MET A 1 4.50 -18.25 9.46
C MET A 1 3.05 -17.86 9.75
N LYS A 2 2.81 -16.81 10.57
CA LYS A 2 1.46 -16.33 10.92
C LYS A 2 0.67 -15.95 9.65
N LEU A 3 -0.65 -16.16 9.65
CA LEU A 3 -1.54 -16.00 8.47
C LEU A 3 -1.46 -14.59 7.85
N LEU A 4 -1.41 -13.55 8.68
CA LEU A 4 -1.36 -12.15 8.24
C LEU A 4 -0.08 -11.86 7.43
N LYS A 5 1.06 -12.33 7.93
CA LYS A 5 2.36 -12.20 7.26
C LYS A 5 2.36 -12.87 5.88
N LYS A 6 1.76 -14.06 5.76
CA LYS A 6 1.59 -14.75 4.47
C LYS A 6 0.73 -13.97 3.48
N LYS A 7 -0.36 -13.36 3.93
CA LYS A 7 -1.22 -12.52 3.05
C LYS A 7 -0.46 -11.30 2.57
N TYR A 8 0.29 -10.65 3.46
CA TYR A 8 1.10 -9.48 3.15
C TYR A 8 2.20 -9.81 2.12
N TYR A 9 2.90 -10.93 2.31
CA TYR A 9 3.93 -11.41 1.38
C TYR A 9 3.34 -11.78 0.02
N TYR A 10 2.14 -12.36 0.01
CA TYR A 10 1.45 -12.67 -1.23
C TYR A 10 1.04 -11.41 -2.00
N LEU A 11 0.57 -10.37 -1.30
CA LEU A 11 0.25 -9.08 -1.91
C LEU A 11 1.50 -8.46 -2.56
N PHE A 12 2.62 -8.41 -1.83
CA PHE A 12 3.92 -7.99 -2.36
C PHE A 12 4.32 -8.78 -3.61
N TYR A 13 4.30 -10.11 -3.53
CA TYR A 13 4.66 -10.99 -4.64
C TYR A 13 3.83 -10.71 -5.89
N LYS A 14 2.53 -10.48 -5.73
CA LYS A 14 1.64 -10.19 -6.86
C LYS A 14 1.94 -8.87 -7.53
N ILE A 15 2.18 -7.84 -6.73
CA ILE A 15 2.60 -6.52 -7.24
C ILE A 15 3.96 -6.65 -7.93
N TYR A 16 4.92 -7.34 -7.30
CA TYR A 16 6.24 -7.61 -7.87
C TYR A 16 6.14 -8.29 -9.23
N ARG A 17 5.41 -9.40 -9.35
CA ARG A 17 5.28 -10.13 -10.63
C ARG A 17 4.58 -9.31 -11.70
N PHE A 18 3.62 -8.48 -11.32
CA PHE A 18 2.95 -7.56 -12.24
C PHE A 18 3.91 -6.49 -12.77
N ILE A 19 4.66 -5.86 -11.87
CA ILE A 19 5.67 -4.86 -12.23
C ILE A 19 6.79 -5.47 -13.06
N GLU A 20 7.30 -6.65 -12.67
CA GLU A 20 8.32 -7.38 -13.42
C GLU A 20 7.83 -7.70 -14.84
N SER A 21 6.59 -8.18 -15.00
CA SER A 21 6.00 -8.45 -16.32
C SER A 21 5.90 -7.21 -17.22
N ILE A 22 5.54 -6.05 -16.66
CA ILE A 22 5.49 -4.77 -17.40
C ILE A 22 6.91 -4.25 -17.68
N SER A 23 7.82 -4.45 -16.72
CA SER A 23 9.20 -4.00 -16.83
C SER A 23 9.96 -4.81 -17.88
N GLU A 24 9.71 -6.12 -17.98
CA GLU A 24 10.26 -6.99 -19.02
C GLU A 24 9.78 -6.58 -20.41
N SER A 25 8.50 -6.25 -20.60
CA SER A 25 7.99 -5.80 -21.91
C SER A 25 8.57 -4.46 -22.36
N ASN A 26 9.01 -3.63 -21.41
CA ASN A 26 9.51 -2.28 -21.67
C ASN A 26 11.05 -2.18 -21.55
N GLY A 27 11.77 -3.31 -21.51
CA GLY A 27 13.24 -3.35 -21.47
C GLY A 27 13.88 -2.91 -20.15
N GLY A 28 13.10 -2.78 -19.07
CA GLY A 28 13.48 -2.14 -17.82
C GLY A 28 13.31 -3.00 -16.56
N LYS A 29 13.77 -4.26 -16.57
CA LYS A 29 13.67 -5.23 -15.45
C LYS A 29 14.33 -4.79 -14.12
N PHE A 30 14.98 -3.64 -14.12
CA PHE A 30 15.67 -3.12 -12.94
C PHE A 30 14.69 -2.67 -11.85
N TRP A 31 15.02 -3.00 -10.59
CA TRP A 31 14.37 -2.51 -9.36
C TRP A 31 12.88 -2.86 -9.24
N SER A 32 12.42 -3.96 -9.84
CA SER A 32 11.02 -4.41 -9.70
C SER A 32 10.63 -4.69 -8.24
N ASP A 33 11.59 -5.10 -7.40
CA ASP A 33 11.42 -5.29 -5.96
C ASP A 33 11.14 -3.97 -5.23
N TRP A 34 11.98 -2.96 -5.43
CA TRP A 34 11.81 -1.64 -4.82
C TRP A 34 10.54 -0.94 -5.31
N LYS A 35 10.23 -1.04 -6.60
CA LYS A 35 8.97 -0.52 -7.17
C LYS A 35 7.76 -1.20 -6.52
N ALA A 36 7.82 -2.51 -6.27
CA ALA A 36 6.73 -3.23 -5.63
C ALA A 36 6.55 -2.83 -4.15
N SER A 37 7.65 -2.64 -3.42
CA SER A 37 7.59 -2.13 -2.05
C SER A 37 7.00 -0.72 -2.02
N LEU A 38 7.41 0.16 -2.93
CA LEU A 38 6.89 1.52 -3.02
C LEU A 38 5.38 1.55 -3.30
N VAL A 39 4.89 0.68 -4.18
CA VAL A 39 3.44 0.55 -4.41
C VAL A 39 2.72 0.11 -3.13
N LEU A 40 3.29 -0.81 -2.35
CA LEU A 40 2.72 -1.17 -1.06
C LEU A 40 2.73 -0.01 -0.06
N ASP A 41 3.82 0.76 -0.01
CA ASP A 41 3.90 1.98 0.82
C ASP A 41 2.76 2.94 0.46
N CYS A 42 2.57 3.23 -0.84
CA CYS A 42 1.48 4.08 -1.32
C CYS A 42 0.10 3.57 -0.91
N LEU A 43 -0.16 2.26 -1.02
CA LEU A 43 -1.44 1.68 -0.61
C LEU A 43 -1.68 1.80 0.90
N ILE A 44 -0.62 1.69 1.71
CA ILE A 44 -0.70 1.92 3.16
C ILE A 44 -0.99 3.40 3.42
N TYR A 45 -0.32 4.33 2.75
CA TYR A 45 -0.59 5.76 2.90
C TYR A 45 -2.01 6.13 2.50
N PHE A 46 -2.56 5.53 1.43
CA PHE A 46 -3.94 5.75 1.04
C PHE A 46 -4.91 5.37 2.16
N LEU A 47 -4.69 4.22 2.81
CA LEU A 47 -5.50 3.82 3.97
C LEU A 47 -5.34 4.79 5.15
N LEU A 48 -4.13 5.22 5.47
CA LEU A 48 -3.86 6.15 6.57
C LEU A 48 -4.50 7.52 6.31
N ILE A 49 -4.41 8.04 5.10
CA ILE A 49 -5.05 9.30 4.68
C ILE A 49 -6.57 9.17 4.78
N SER A 50 -7.16 8.09 4.25
CA SER A 50 -8.60 7.86 4.38
C SER A 50 -9.06 7.82 5.84
N LEU A 51 -8.32 7.12 6.70
CA LEU A 51 -8.63 7.04 8.13
C LEU A 51 -8.53 8.39 8.82
N PHE A 52 -7.50 9.18 8.50
CA PHE A 52 -7.35 10.54 9.02
C PHE A 52 -8.51 11.45 8.58
N ILE A 53 -8.91 11.37 7.31
CA ILE A 53 -10.08 12.10 6.80
C ILE A 53 -11.34 11.69 7.56
N TYR A 54 -11.61 10.38 7.73
CA TYR A 54 -12.77 9.94 8.48
C TYR A 54 -12.73 10.36 9.95
N TYR A 55 -11.56 10.35 10.57
CA TYR A 55 -11.38 10.84 11.94
C TYR A 55 -11.76 12.32 12.03
N ASN A 56 -11.29 13.16 11.09
CA ASN A 56 -11.62 14.58 11.05
C ASN A 56 -13.12 14.81 10.80
N ILE A 57 -13.75 14.01 9.96
CA ILE A 57 -15.17 14.18 9.63
C ILE A 57 -16.09 13.74 10.77
N PHE A 58 -15.83 12.59 11.38
CA PHE A 58 -16.80 11.94 12.28
C PHE A 58 -16.48 12.12 13.77
N ILE A 59 -15.22 12.38 14.13
CA ILE A 59 -14.78 12.35 15.54
C ILE A 59 -14.31 13.73 15.99
N ASN A 60 -13.35 14.33 15.27
CA ASN A 60 -12.79 15.61 15.67
C ASN A 60 -12.50 16.51 14.45
N PRO A 61 -13.43 17.39 14.06
CA PRO A 61 -13.26 18.34 12.97
C PRO A 61 -12.13 19.37 13.16
N TYR A 62 -11.66 19.56 14.40
CA TYR A 62 -10.57 20.49 14.72
C TYR A 62 -9.19 19.80 14.72
N ALA A 63 -9.12 18.50 14.43
CA ALA A 63 -7.86 17.80 14.37
C ALA A 63 -7.08 18.22 13.12
N ASN A 64 -6.00 18.96 13.35
CA ASN A 64 -5.07 19.41 12.34
C ASN A 64 -3.71 18.74 12.57
N LEU A 65 -3.00 18.50 11.48
CA LEU A 65 -1.60 18.08 11.53
C LEU A 65 -0.75 19.31 11.85
N ASP A 66 0.43 19.09 12.45
CA ASP A 66 1.35 20.18 12.75
C ASP A 66 1.72 20.96 11.48
N GLU A 67 1.84 22.29 11.58
CA GLU A 67 2.16 23.16 10.43
C GLU A 67 3.51 22.80 9.79
N SER A 68 4.43 22.28 10.61
CA SER A 68 5.74 21.80 10.16
C SER A 68 5.65 20.51 9.32
N ASN A 69 4.49 19.83 9.30
CA ASN A 69 4.24 18.52 8.69
C ASN A 69 5.16 17.40 9.22
N ILE A 70 5.80 17.58 10.38
CA ILE A 70 6.69 16.58 10.96
C ILE A 70 5.97 15.26 11.22
N ASP A 71 4.69 15.31 11.60
CA ASP A 71 3.85 14.14 11.82
C ASP A 71 3.74 13.27 10.56
N ILE A 72 3.53 13.90 9.41
CA ILE A 72 3.44 13.22 8.10
C ILE A 72 4.78 12.57 7.78
N PHE A 73 5.88 13.31 7.95
CA PHE A 73 7.21 12.80 7.67
C PHE A 73 7.55 11.57 8.53
N VAL A 74 7.23 11.62 9.83
CA VAL A 74 7.44 10.49 10.75
C VAL A 74 6.66 9.26 10.31
N VAL A 75 5.38 9.42 9.94
CA VAL A 75 4.55 8.30 9.44
C VAL A 75 5.14 7.70 8.17
N VAL A 76 5.58 8.54 7.23
CA VAL A 76 6.21 8.09 5.97
C VAL A 76 7.48 7.29 6.25
N VAL A 77 8.35 7.79 7.12
CA VAL A 77 9.59 7.09 7.49
C VAL A 77 9.30 5.75 8.16
N ILE A 78 8.32 5.69 9.07
CA ILE A 78 7.96 4.45 9.76
C ILE A 78 7.47 3.37 8.79
N VAL A 79 6.57 3.73 7.87
CA VAL A 79 6.03 2.76 6.89
C VAL A 79 7.12 2.28 5.94
N ALA A 80 7.94 3.19 5.41
CA ALA A 80 9.06 2.84 4.53
C ALA A 80 10.09 1.95 5.24
N LEU A 81 10.46 2.25 6.48
CA LEU A 81 11.38 1.43 7.27
C LEU A 81 10.79 0.05 7.56
N PHE A 82 9.50 -0.02 7.93
CA PHE A 82 8.82 -1.29 8.15
C PHE A 82 8.90 -2.17 6.88
N ASN A 83 8.56 -1.63 5.71
CA ASN A 83 8.61 -2.40 4.47
C ASN A 83 10.03 -2.75 4.04
N TYR A 84 11.00 -1.87 4.28
CA TYR A 84 12.41 -2.17 4.11
C TYR A 84 12.84 -3.40 4.91
N PHE A 85 12.54 -3.44 6.22
CA PHE A 85 12.91 -4.58 7.07
C PHE A 85 12.20 -5.87 6.68
N VAL A 86 10.99 -5.75 6.14
CA VAL A 86 10.15 -6.89 5.78
C VAL A 86 10.55 -7.51 4.44
N PHE A 87 10.97 -6.71 3.46
CA PHE A 87 11.24 -7.16 2.09
C PHE A 87 12.71 -7.07 1.69
N HIS A 88 13.38 -5.97 2.01
CA HIS A 88 14.71 -5.69 1.48
C HIS A 88 15.84 -6.12 2.43
N HIS A 89 15.63 -6.05 3.74
CA HIS A 89 16.65 -6.47 4.70
C HIS A 89 16.99 -7.95 4.52
N ARG A 90 18.26 -8.25 4.27
CA ARG A 90 18.79 -9.60 3.96
C ARG A 90 18.13 -10.25 2.74
N ASP A 91 17.71 -9.45 1.76
CA ASP A 91 17.11 -9.93 0.50
C ASP A 91 15.91 -10.87 0.71
N GLN A 92 15.07 -10.60 1.72
CA GLN A 92 13.91 -11.44 2.03
C GLN A 92 12.94 -11.57 0.85
N TRP A 93 12.83 -10.54 0.01
CA TRP A 93 12.03 -10.52 -1.20
C TRP A 93 12.35 -11.68 -2.14
N LYS A 94 13.63 -12.09 -2.28
CA LYS A 94 14.04 -13.23 -3.13
C LYS A 94 13.41 -14.53 -2.65
N LYS A 95 13.41 -14.75 -1.33
CA LYS A 95 12.81 -15.94 -0.71
C LYS A 95 11.30 -15.96 -0.90
N ILE A 96 10.66 -14.81 -0.76
CA ILE A 96 9.22 -14.64 -1.00
C ILE A 96 8.90 -15.03 -2.45
N VAL A 97 9.58 -14.45 -3.43
CA VAL A 97 9.34 -14.76 -4.85
C VAL A 97 9.49 -16.25 -5.14
N VAL A 98 10.59 -16.87 -4.69
CA VAL A 98 10.84 -18.31 -4.88
C VAL A 98 9.78 -19.19 -4.20
N GLU A 99 9.26 -18.79 -3.04
CA GLU A 99 8.20 -19.52 -2.35
C GLU A 99 6.88 -19.49 -3.14
N TYR A 100 6.49 -18.31 -3.62
CA TYR A 100 5.19 -18.10 -4.28
C TYR A 100 5.20 -18.43 -5.78
N ASP A 101 6.35 -18.48 -6.44
CA ASP A 101 6.49 -18.98 -7.82
C ASP A 101 6.12 -20.47 -7.94
N LYS A 102 6.24 -21.23 -6.84
CA LYS A 102 5.86 -22.66 -6.79
C LYS A 102 4.35 -22.90 -6.73
N LEU A 103 3.53 -21.85 -6.65
CA LEU A 103 2.08 -22.00 -6.56
C LEU A 103 1.46 -22.50 -7.88
N ALA A 104 0.51 -23.42 -7.77
CA ALA A 104 -0.23 -23.93 -8.91
C ALA A 104 -0.94 -22.81 -9.70
N LYS A 105 -0.84 -22.85 -11.04
CA LYS A 105 -1.37 -21.80 -11.96
C LYS A 105 -2.83 -21.41 -11.68
N LYS A 106 -3.70 -22.37 -11.31
CA LYS A 106 -5.12 -22.11 -10.98
C LYS A 106 -5.29 -21.26 -9.71
N LYS A 107 -4.53 -21.54 -8.65
CA LYS A 107 -4.53 -20.73 -7.42
C LYS A 107 -3.96 -19.33 -7.66
N ASN A 108 -2.97 -19.25 -8.57
CA ASN A 108 -2.35 -18.00 -8.96
C ASN A 108 -3.35 -17.04 -9.63
N LYS A 109 -4.19 -17.52 -10.57
CA LYS A 109 -5.21 -16.69 -11.26
C LYS A 109 -6.24 -16.08 -10.31
N ILE A 110 -6.82 -16.91 -9.43
CA ILE A 110 -7.84 -16.43 -8.46
C ILE A 110 -7.23 -15.38 -7.55
N GLY A 111 -6.03 -15.62 -7.03
CA GLY A 111 -5.39 -14.65 -6.15
C GLY A 111 -4.94 -13.36 -6.85
N SER A 112 -4.73 -13.35 -8.17
CA SER A 112 -4.52 -12.09 -8.90
C SER A 112 -5.79 -11.21 -8.87
N TRP A 113 -6.96 -11.80 -9.13
CA TRP A 113 -8.23 -11.07 -9.06
C TRP A 113 -8.53 -10.53 -7.66
N ILE A 114 -8.21 -11.30 -6.61
CA ILE A 114 -8.33 -10.84 -5.23
C ILE A 114 -7.43 -9.63 -4.98
N VAL A 115 -6.17 -9.67 -5.41
CA VAL A 115 -5.23 -8.55 -5.23
C VAL A 115 -5.72 -7.30 -5.96
N ILE A 116 -6.19 -7.42 -7.20
CA ILE A 116 -6.78 -6.31 -7.94
C ILE A 116 -7.98 -5.75 -7.19
N GLY A 117 -8.89 -6.61 -6.71
CA GLY A 117 -10.05 -6.18 -5.92
C GLY A 117 -9.68 -5.41 -4.66
N VAL A 118 -8.64 -5.86 -3.93
CA VAL A 118 -8.14 -5.16 -2.72
C VAL A 118 -7.57 -3.79 -3.09
N ILE A 119 -6.74 -3.71 -4.13
CA ILE A 119 -6.15 -2.43 -4.56
C ILE A 119 -7.24 -1.46 -5.00
N THR A 120 -8.19 -1.92 -5.81
CA THR A 120 -9.34 -1.10 -6.24
C THR A 120 -10.17 -0.63 -5.05
N MET A 121 -10.43 -1.50 -4.08
CA MET A 121 -11.16 -1.13 -2.86
C MET A 121 -10.46 0.00 -2.08
N ILE A 122 -9.13 -0.07 -1.94
CA ILE A 122 -8.33 0.98 -1.26
C ILE A 122 -8.43 2.31 -2.03
N ILE A 123 -8.30 2.28 -3.36
CA ILE A 123 -8.39 3.49 -4.19
C ILE A 123 -9.80 4.10 -4.13
N VAL A 124 -10.85 3.30 -4.28
CA VAL A 124 -12.24 3.76 -4.18
C VAL A 124 -12.52 4.32 -2.79
N ASN A 125 -12.00 3.69 -1.74
CA ASN A 125 -12.13 4.18 -0.37
C ASN A 125 -11.50 5.58 -0.21
N LEU A 126 -10.30 5.80 -0.77
CA LEU A 126 -9.63 7.10 -0.74
C LEU A 126 -10.43 8.17 -1.50
N ILE A 127 -10.91 7.85 -2.71
CA ILE A 127 -11.75 8.76 -3.49
C ILE A 127 -13.01 9.13 -2.70
N TYR A 128 -13.65 8.15 -2.06
CA TYR A 128 -14.83 8.37 -1.24
C TYR A 128 -14.53 9.23 0.00
N ALA A 129 -13.37 9.04 0.65
CA ALA A 129 -12.94 9.89 1.75
C ALA A 129 -12.79 11.36 1.32
N PHE A 130 -12.10 11.62 0.21
CA PHE A 130 -11.99 12.98 -0.33
C PHE A 130 -13.34 13.56 -0.77
N TYR A 131 -14.22 12.74 -1.33
CA TYR A 131 -15.57 13.16 -1.67
C TYR A 131 -16.33 13.64 -0.43
N LEU A 132 -16.34 12.87 0.66
CA LEU A 132 -16.96 13.31 1.92
C LEU A 132 -16.31 14.58 2.48
N MET A 133 -14.98 14.66 2.44
CA MET A 133 -14.24 15.85 2.89
C MET A 133 -14.67 17.10 2.10
N SER A 134 -14.89 16.96 0.79
CA SER A 134 -15.28 18.09 -0.08
C SER A 134 -16.69 18.65 0.19
N GLN A 135 -17.55 17.90 0.86
CA GLN A 135 -18.92 18.33 1.19
C GLN A 135 -19.01 19.21 2.45
N ILE A 136 -17.94 19.26 3.24
CA ILE A 136 -17.93 19.95 4.52
C ILE A 136 -17.39 21.37 4.34
N ASP A 137 -18.08 22.34 4.92
CA ASP A 137 -17.59 23.71 5.01
C ASP A 137 -16.56 23.84 6.14
N TRP A 138 -15.28 23.64 5.78
CA TRP A 138 -14.15 23.69 6.71
C TRP A 138 -13.87 25.08 7.28
N SER A 139 -14.47 26.15 6.73
CA SER A 139 -14.31 27.51 7.28
C SER A 139 -14.85 27.64 8.71
N LYS A 140 -15.76 26.74 9.11
CA LYS A 140 -16.36 26.69 10.44
C LYS A 140 -15.48 26.03 11.50
N TYR A 141 -14.40 25.36 11.09
CA TYR A 141 -13.55 24.53 11.94
C TYR A 141 -12.07 24.96 11.93
N ARG A 142 -11.78 26.14 11.37
CA ARG A 142 -10.46 26.79 11.41
C ARG A 142 -10.32 27.73 12.59
#